data_AF-A0A520HYV9-F1
#
_entry.id   AF-A0A520HYV9-F1
#
_cell.length_a   1.000
_cell.length_b   1.000
_cell.length_c   1.000
_cell.angle_alpha   90.00
_cell.angle_beta   90.00
_cell.angle_gamma   90.00
#
_symmetry.space_group_name_H-M   'P 1'
#
loop_
_entity.id
_entity.type
_entity.pdbx_description
1 polymer ?
#
loop_
_entity_poly.entity_id
_entity_poly.type
_entity_poly.pdbx_seq_one_letter_code
_entity_poly.pdbx_strand_id
1 'polypeptide(L)' 'MSWFVRKDKGIQTPTEMKREAPDGLWYQCPNCKKVMNTREHKLNA' A
#
# COMPACT_ATOMS: atom_id res chain seq x y z
N MET A 1 22.03 3.61 33.08
CA MET A 1 20.58 3.39 33.32
C MET A 1 19.79 3.78 32.08
N SER A 2 19.18 2.81 31.39
CA SER A 2 18.22 3.06 30.31
C SER A 2 16.83 3.22 30.92
N TRP A 3 16.22 4.39 30.79
CA TRP A 3 14.98 4.77 31.48
C TRP A 3 13.70 4.11 30.92
N PHE A 4 13.81 3.43 29.79
CA PHE A 4 12.73 2.61 29.25
C PHE A 4 13.28 1.61 28.24
N VAL A 5 13.08 0.33 28.51
CA VAL A 5 13.39 -0.76 27.56
C VAL A 5 12.05 -1.34 27.11
N ARG A 6 11.75 -1.20 25.81
CA ARG A 6 10.52 -1.74 25.22
C ARG A 6 10.60 -3.27 25.27
N LYS A 7 9.75 -3.92 26.09
CA LYS A 7 9.77 -5.38 26.31
C LYS A 7 9.32 -6.18 25.08
N ASP A 8 8.27 -5.75 24.40
CA ASP A 8 7.72 -6.45 23.23
C ASP A 8 7.23 -5.47 22.15
N LYS A 9 7.29 -5.88 20.88
CA LYS A 9 6.93 -5.01 19.74
C LYS A 9 5.43 -4.77 19.59
N GLY A 10 4.55 -5.45 20.36
CA GLY A 10 3.09 -5.25 20.31
C GLY A 10 2.40 -5.58 18.98
N ILE A 11 3.18 -5.92 17.95
CA ILE A 11 2.69 -6.34 16.64
C ILE A 11 2.36 -7.82 16.76
N GLN A 12 1.12 -8.12 17.14
CA GLN A 12 0.59 -9.49 17.19
C GLN A 12 0.24 -10.01 15.78
N THR A 13 0.26 -9.14 14.77
CA THR A 13 0.07 -9.53 13.38
C THR A 13 1.40 -9.92 12.76
N PRO A 14 1.68 -11.21 12.52
CA PRO A 14 2.80 -11.62 11.68
C PRO A 14 2.74 -10.90 10.34
N THR A 15 3.91 -10.61 9.78
CA THR A 15 4.10 -9.90 8.52
C THR A 15 3.29 -10.51 7.38
N GLU A 16 3.04 -11.81 7.43
CA GLU A 16 2.25 -12.60 6.48
C GLU A 16 0.74 -12.28 6.48
N MET A 17 0.21 -11.79 7.62
CA MET A 17 -1.20 -11.38 7.74
C MET A 17 -1.40 -9.89 7.48
N LYS A 18 -0.35 -9.16 7.09
CA LYS A 18 -0.52 -7.79 6.60
C LYS A 18 -1.28 -7.88 5.28
N ARG A 19 -2.54 -7.46 5.29
CA ARG A 19 -3.28 -7.20 4.06
C ARG A 19 -2.59 -6.02 3.39
N GLU A 20 -1.77 -6.30 2.40
CA GLU A 20 -1.21 -5.27 1.53
C GLU A 20 -2.38 -4.54 0.86
N ALA A 21 -2.19 -3.24 0.59
CA ALA A 21 -3.20 -2.47 -0.11
C ALA A 21 -3.50 -3.18 -1.44
N PRO A 22 -4.77 -3.29 -1.86
CA PRO A 22 -5.10 -3.98 -3.10
C PRO A 22 -4.34 -3.35 -4.27
N ASP A 23 -3.41 -4.12 -4.83
CA ASP A 23 -2.70 -3.75 -6.04
C ASP A 23 -3.72 -3.62 -7.17
N GLY A 24 -3.72 -2.49 -7.87
CA GLY A 24 -4.64 -2.23 -9.00
C GLY A 24 -5.54 -1.00 -8.88
N LEU A 25 -5.34 -0.14 -7.88
CA LEU A 25 -6.03 1.15 -7.84
C LEU A 25 -5.52 2.14 -8.91
N TRP A 26 -4.28 1.97 -9.35
CA TRP A 26 -3.59 2.90 -10.24
C TRP A 26 -3.30 2.27 -11.60
N TYR A 27 -3.57 3.02 -12.66
CA TYR A 27 -3.21 2.69 -14.04
C TYR A 27 -2.20 3.72 -14.54
N GLN A 28 -1.05 3.25 -15.00
CA GLN A 28 -0.09 4.10 -15.68
C GLN A 28 -0.34 4.03 -17.18
N CYS A 29 -0.71 5.17 -17.75
CA CYS A 29 -0.84 5.33 -19.19
C CYS A 29 0.52 5.13 -19.89
N PRO A 30 0.66 4.18 -20.83
CA PRO A 30 1.95 3.91 -21.48
C PRO A 30 2.43 5.06 -22.36
N ASN A 31 1.50 5.82 -22.96
CA ASN A 31 1.82 6.91 -23.86
C ASN A 31 2.12 8.23 -23.12
N CYS A 32 1.35 8.51 -22.07
CA CYS A 32 1.37 9.80 -21.39
C CYS A 32 2.09 9.78 -20.03
N LYS A 33 2.55 8.60 -19.57
CA LYS A 33 3.23 8.34 -18.28
C LYS A 33 2.50 8.86 -17.03
N LYS A 34 1.26 9.34 -17.20
CA LYS A 34 0.42 9.86 -16.14
C LYS A 34 -0.20 8.69 -15.38
N VAL A 35 -0.12 8.77 -14.05
CA VAL A 35 -0.75 7.82 -13.15
C VAL A 35 -2.17 8.31 -12.88
N MET A 36 -3.16 7.50 -13.20
CA MET A 36 -4.59 7.80 -13.03
C MET A 36 -5.27 6.61 -12.34
N ASN A 37 -6.47 6.81 -11.81
CA ASN A 37 -7.20 5.70 -11.17
C ASN A 37 -7.74 4.74 -12.25
N THR A 38 -7.70 3.42 -12.01
CA THR A 38 -8.21 2.41 -12.97
C THR A 38 -9.68 2.63 -13.34
N ARG A 39 -10.49 3.15 -12.40
CA ARG A 39 -11.89 3.52 -12.66
C ARG A 39 -12.02 4.63 -13.69
N GLU A 40 -11.20 5.67 -13.56
CA GLU A 40 -11.21 6.82 -14.47
C GLU A 40 -10.67 6.45 -15.86
N HIS A 41 -9.69 5.55 -15.93
CA HIS A 41 -9.21 5.05 -17.21
C HIS A 41 -10.31 4.29 -17.97
N LYS A 42 -11.07 3.40 -17.32
CA LYS A 42 -12.18 2.65 -17.95
C LYS A 42 -13.32 3.54 -18.46
N LEU A 43 -13.57 4.66 -17.79
CA LEU A 43 -14.62 5.61 -18.18
C LEU A 43 -14.22 6.50 -19.36
N ASN A 44 -12.92 6.71 -19.57
CA ASN A 44 -12.36 7.53 -20.65
C ASN A 44 -11.75 6.69 -21.79
N ALA A 45 -11.89 5.35 -21.74
CA ALA A 45 -11.38 4.40 -22.72
C ALA A 45 -12.36 4.22 -23.88
#